data_AF-A0AAW2IY66-F1
#
_entry.id   AF-A0AAW2IY66-F1
#
_cell.length_a   1.000
_cell.length_b   1.000
_cell.length_c   1.000
_cell.angle_alpha   90.00
_cell.angle_beta   90.00
_cell.angle_gamma   90.00
#
_symmetry.space_group_name_H-M   'P 1'
#
loop_
_entity.id
_entity.type
_entity.pdbx_description
1 polymer ?
#
loop_
_entity_poly.entity_id
_entity_poly.type
_entity_poly.pdbx_seq_one_letter_code
_entity_poly.pdbx_strand_id
1 'polypeptide(L)'
;MKIYRFLDKAAIVTEEDRRSQRSSPWQLCTITQVEEAKCIVRMMPIWLCTIMYSVVFTQMASLFVEQGDVMDTQVGNFRIPAASMSAFDICSVLLFTTLYRQLLVPVASKFTGNPQGLTELQRMGVGLVIAMLAMIAAGITEMWRLKSVNPGKHESSMSVFWQVPQYVLIGLSEVFMYVGQLEFFNGQAPDGIKSFGSSLCMASISVGNFASSFLVNIVTSVTSNNSPGWIPEDLNEGHMDRFYFLLAVLAAVDFFIYLACANWYKCRDLHGSADEGENEEQEATSRV
;
A
#
# COMPACT_ATOMS: atom_id res chain seq x y z
N MET A 1 -4.67 23.87 -10.95
CA MET A 1 -3.78 24.87 -10.30
C MET A 1 -4.48 25.76 -9.24
N LYS A 2 -5.72 25.49 -8.77
CA LYS A 2 -6.45 26.41 -7.86
C LYS A 2 -6.91 25.85 -6.50
N ILE A 3 -6.73 24.56 -6.20
CA ILE A 3 -7.38 23.91 -5.04
C ILE A 3 -6.71 24.22 -3.68
N TYR A 4 -5.41 24.54 -3.65
CA TYR A 4 -4.68 24.74 -2.39
C TYR A 4 -4.41 26.21 -2.04
N ARG A 5 -5.07 27.13 -2.74
CA ARG A 5 -4.87 28.58 -2.58
C ARG A 5 -5.36 29.11 -1.22
N PHE A 6 -6.11 28.30 -0.47
CA PHE A 6 -6.52 28.64 0.89
C PHE A 6 -5.37 28.51 1.89
N LEU A 7 -4.43 27.56 1.68
CA LEU A 7 -3.26 27.41 2.54
C LEU A 7 -2.29 28.58 2.38
N ASP A 8 -2.26 29.23 1.20
CA ASP A 8 -1.49 30.46 0.99
C ASP A 8 -1.88 31.59 1.96
N LYS A 9 -3.13 31.60 2.44
CA LYS A 9 -3.60 32.63 3.38
C LYS A 9 -2.89 32.55 4.73
N ALA A 10 -2.34 31.40 5.11
CA ALA A 10 -1.62 31.23 6.36
C ALA A 10 -0.19 31.84 6.34
N ALA A 11 0.32 32.19 5.16
CA ALA A 11 1.59 32.90 4.99
C ALA A 11 1.42 34.40 4.71
N ILE A 12 0.18 34.91 4.68
CA ILE A 12 -0.07 36.33 4.44
C ILE A 12 0.05 37.10 5.75
N VAL A 13 1.02 38.02 5.82
CA VAL A 13 1.20 38.92 6.96
C VAL A 13 0.01 39.86 7.07
N THR A 14 -0.74 39.78 8.17
CA THR A 14 -1.90 40.66 8.43
C THR A 14 -1.46 41.88 9.23
N GLU A 15 -2.18 43.00 9.13
CA GLU A 15 -1.86 44.23 9.89
C GLU A 15 -1.88 44.02 11.42
N GLU A 16 -2.61 43.02 11.92
CA GLU A 16 -2.60 42.61 13.33
C GLU A 16 -1.29 41.93 13.75
N ASP A 17 -0.66 41.16 12.86
CA ASP A 17 0.65 40.53 13.08
C ASP A 17 1.79 41.55 13.08
N ARG A 18 1.62 42.63 12.29
CA ARG A 18 2.57 43.74 12.22
C ARG A 18 2.57 44.62 13.47
N ARG A 19 1.41 44.72 14.15
CA ARG A 19 1.23 45.46 15.41
C ARG A 19 1.63 44.65 16.64
N SER A 20 1.54 43.33 16.58
CA SER A 20 1.95 42.43 17.65
C SER A 20 3.41 42.01 17.45
N GLN A 21 4.35 42.64 18.16
CA GLN A 21 5.79 42.29 18.16
C GLN A 21 6.13 40.83 18.52
N ARG A 22 5.12 40.01 18.84
CA ARG A 22 5.20 38.57 19.05
C ARG A 22 4.09 37.88 18.23
N SER A 23 4.32 37.70 16.93
CA SER A 23 3.52 36.75 16.15
C SER A 23 3.81 35.34 16.65
N SER A 24 2.78 34.62 17.08
CA SER A 24 2.92 33.22 17.49
C SER A 24 3.04 32.32 16.25
N PRO A 25 3.83 31.23 16.28
CA PRO A 25 3.98 30.30 15.14
C PRO A 25 2.66 29.66 14.66
N TRP A 26 1.59 29.77 15.47
CA TRP A 26 0.26 29.26 15.19
C TRP A 26 -0.63 30.26 14.43
N GLN A 27 -0.23 31.54 14.35
CA GLN A 27 -0.96 32.61 13.66
C GLN A 27 -0.32 32.98 12.32
N LEU A 28 1.02 32.90 12.22
CA LEU A 28 1.76 33.23 11.01
C LEU A 28 2.74 32.10 10.66
N CYS A 29 2.50 31.42 9.55
CA CYS A 29 3.38 30.36 9.05
C CYS A 29 4.34 30.91 8.00
N THR A 30 5.55 30.37 7.94
CA THR A 30 6.47 30.71 6.84
C THR A 30 5.95 30.15 5.51
N ILE A 31 6.35 30.76 4.40
CA ILE A 31 6.04 30.24 3.05
C ILE A 31 6.53 28.79 2.91
N THR A 32 7.70 28.47 3.48
CA THR A 32 8.26 27.12 3.53
C THR A 32 7.33 26.12 4.24
N GLN A 33 6.80 26.45 5.43
CA GLN A 33 5.86 25.59 6.16
C GLN A 33 4.55 25.37 5.39
N VAL A 34 4.04 26.42 4.74
CA VAL A 34 2.83 26.31 3.92
C VAL A 34 3.07 25.42 2.69
N GLU A 35 4.25 25.49 2.09
CA GLU A 35 4.63 24.62 0.99
C GLU A 35 4.83 23.16 1.40
N GLU A 36 5.46 22.92 2.55
CA GLU A 36 5.61 21.58 3.13
C GLU A 36 4.25 20.93 3.39
N ALA A 37 3.32 21.67 4.01
CA ALA A 37 1.95 21.21 4.25
C ALA A 37 1.19 20.93 2.94
N LYS A 38 1.34 21.79 1.93
CA LYS A 38 0.76 21.56 0.59
C LYS A 38 1.32 20.30 -0.06
N CYS A 39 2.60 19.97 0.15
CA CYS A 39 3.18 18.74 -0.37
C CYS A 39 2.51 17.51 0.24
N ILE A 40 2.39 17.46 1.57
CA ILE A 40 1.71 16.37 2.28
C ILE A 40 0.27 16.21 1.77
N VAL A 41 -0.50 17.30 1.70
CA VAL A 41 -1.91 17.26 1.28
C VAL A 41 -2.05 16.73 -0.16
N ARG A 42 -1.06 16.94 -1.04
CA ARG A 42 -1.06 16.38 -2.39
C ARG A 42 -0.74 14.88 -2.41
N MET A 43 -0.01 14.38 -1.42
CA MET A 43 0.33 12.95 -1.31
C MET A 43 -0.79 12.15 -0.64
N MET A 44 -1.66 12.80 0.15
CA MET A 44 -2.78 12.15 0.85
C MET A 44 -3.69 11.28 -0.04
N PRO A 45 -4.08 11.69 -1.27
CA PRO A 45 -4.91 10.82 -2.12
C PRO A 45 -4.22 9.51 -2.50
N ILE A 46 -2.90 9.56 -2.77
CA ILE A 46 -2.09 8.37 -3.07
C ILE A 46 -1.92 7.51 -1.82
N TRP A 47 -1.64 8.15 -0.68
CA TRP A 47 -1.55 7.49 0.63
C TRP A 47 -2.84 6.76 1.03
N LEU A 48 -4.01 7.35 0.75
CA LEU A 48 -5.29 6.69 1.02
C LEU A 48 -5.44 5.40 0.22
N CYS A 49 -4.96 5.35 -1.03
CA CYS A 49 -5.03 4.13 -1.84
C CYS A 49 -4.13 3.01 -1.25
N THR A 50 -3.00 3.36 -0.62
CA THR A 50 -2.13 2.36 0.01
C THR A 50 -2.76 1.66 1.21
N ILE A 51 -3.84 2.22 1.78
CA ILE A 51 -4.61 1.56 2.85
C ILE A 51 -5.26 0.27 2.33
N MET A 52 -5.79 0.27 1.09
CA MET A 52 -6.42 -0.92 0.53
C MET A 52 -5.39 -2.04 0.31
N TYR A 53 -4.18 -1.69 -0.12
CA TYR A 53 -3.06 -2.65 -0.14
C TYR A 53 -2.80 -3.25 1.24
N SER A 54 -2.74 -2.41 2.29
CA SER A 54 -2.55 -2.89 3.65
C SER A 54 -3.67 -3.85 4.07
N VAL A 55 -4.94 -3.57 3.74
CA VAL A 55 -6.07 -4.49 4.01
C VAL A 55 -5.87 -5.85 3.33
N VAL A 56 -5.39 -5.87 2.09
CA VAL A 56 -5.10 -7.11 1.35
C VAL A 56 -3.95 -7.87 1.99
N PHE A 57 -2.85 -7.17 2.29
CA PHE A 57 -1.66 -7.75 2.90
C PHE A 57 -1.97 -8.41 4.25
N THR A 58 -2.83 -7.79 5.07
CA THR A 58 -3.14 -8.28 6.42
C THR A 58 -3.92 -9.59 6.42
N GLN A 59 -4.58 -9.96 5.31
CA GLN A 59 -5.23 -11.26 5.19
C GLN A 59 -4.25 -12.42 5.24
N MET A 60 -2.99 -12.19 4.84
CA MET A 60 -1.94 -13.20 4.87
C MET A 60 -1.69 -13.76 6.27
N ALA A 61 -1.75 -12.91 7.30
CA ALA A 61 -1.52 -13.29 8.68
C ALA A 61 -2.78 -13.83 9.39
N SER A 62 -3.94 -13.73 8.76
CA SER A 62 -5.23 -14.12 9.35
C SER A 62 -5.95 -15.13 8.46
N LEU A 63 -6.77 -14.68 7.51
CA LEU A 63 -7.61 -15.59 6.72
C LEU A 63 -6.84 -16.62 5.90
N PHE A 64 -5.62 -16.35 5.46
CA PHE A 64 -4.80 -17.37 4.79
C PHE A 64 -4.40 -18.50 5.75
N VAL A 65 -4.16 -18.16 7.02
CA VAL A 65 -3.84 -19.15 8.06
C VAL A 65 -5.08 -19.98 8.37
N GLU A 66 -6.23 -19.33 8.55
CA GLU A 66 -7.53 -20.00 8.76
C GLU A 66 -7.88 -20.94 7.59
N GLN A 67 -7.66 -20.48 6.35
CA GLN A 67 -7.79 -21.30 5.15
C GLN A 67 -6.89 -22.54 5.19
N GLY A 68 -5.62 -22.35 5.59
CA GLY A 68 -4.64 -23.44 5.64
C GLY A 68 -4.91 -24.45 6.75
N ASP A 69 -5.58 -24.03 7.83
CA ASP A 69 -5.90 -24.90 8.97
C ASP A 69 -6.96 -25.96 8.60
N VAL A 70 -7.87 -25.61 7.68
CA VAL A 70 -8.88 -26.53 7.11
C VAL A 70 -8.41 -27.26 5.84
N MET A 71 -7.10 -27.26 5.56
CA MET A 71 -6.45 -27.99 4.46
C MET A 71 -5.61 -29.16 4.98
N ASP A 72 -5.27 -30.08 4.09
CA ASP A 72 -4.37 -31.18 4.41
C ASP A 72 -2.94 -30.67 4.61
N THR A 73 -2.52 -30.69 5.87
CA THR A 73 -1.22 -30.22 6.36
C THR A 73 -0.21 -31.36 6.51
N GLN A 74 -0.56 -32.60 6.18
CA GLN A 74 0.32 -33.75 6.32
C GLN A 74 1.29 -33.86 5.14
N VAL A 75 2.58 -33.95 5.46
CA VAL A 75 3.66 -34.22 4.50
C VAL A 75 4.42 -35.44 4.98
N GLY A 76 4.03 -36.62 4.47
CA GLY A 76 4.52 -37.90 4.96
C GLY A 76 4.15 -38.09 6.44
N ASN A 77 5.14 -38.09 7.33
CA ASN A 77 4.94 -38.27 8.77
C ASN A 77 4.93 -36.95 9.57
N PHE A 78 5.08 -35.80 8.90
CA PHE A 78 5.17 -34.50 9.56
C PHE A 78 3.95 -33.65 9.24
N ARG A 79 3.38 -32.98 10.25
CA ARG A 79 2.26 -32.04 10.08
C ARG A 79 2.81 -30.62 10.08
N ILE A 80 2.65 -29.92 8.97
CA ILE A 80 3.11 -28.54 8.79
C ILE A 80 2.05 -27.59 9.38
N PRO A 81 2.39 -26.72 10.34
CA PRO A 81 1.43 -25.74 10.85
C PRO A 81 0.99 -24.77 9.73
N ALA A 82 -0.31 -24.47 9.60
CA ALA A 82 -0.82 -23.56 8.57
C ALA A 82 -0.10 -22.19 8.57
N ALA A 83 0.17 -21.64 9.76
CA ALA A 83 0.89 -20.37 9.91
C ALA A 83 2.32 -20.38 9.31
N SER A 84 2.96 -21.56 9.21
CA SER A 84 4.30 -21.68 8.64
C SER A 84 4.34 -21.49 7.12
N MET A 85 3.18 -21.46 6.45
CA MET A 85 3.08 -21.12 5.02
C MET A 85 3.55 -19.69 4.72
N SER A 86 3.56 -18.80 5.71
CA SER A 86 4.20 -17.48 5.63
C SER A 86 5.68 -17.53 5.28
N ALA A 87 6.37 -18.67 5.47
CA ALA A 87 7.75 -18.84 5.01
C ALA A 87 7.89 -18.69 3.48
N PHE A 88 6.87 -19.09 2.70
CA PHE A 88 6.90 -18.92 1.24
C PHE A 88 6.85 -17.45 0.82
N ASP A 89 6.16 -16.61 1.59
CA ASP A 89 6.18 -15.16 1.41
C ASP A 89 7.57 -14.58 1.67
N ILE A 90 8.20 -14.92 2.81
CA ILE A 90 9.57 -14.50 3.14
C ILE A 90 10.57 -14.93 2.06
N CYS A 91 10.48 -16.18 1.59
CA CYS A 91 11.32 -16.68 0.49
C CYS A 91 11.06 -15.90 -0.82
N SER A 92 9.79 -15.59 -1.11
CA SER A 92 9.41 -14.77 -2.27
C SER A 92 10.03 -13.38 -2.19
N VAL A 93 9.91 -12.69 -1.06
CA VAL A 93 10.51 -11.37 -0.84
C VAL A 93 12.03 -11.40 -1.03
N LEU A 94 12.73 -12.39 -0.45
CA LEU A 94 14.18 -12.53 -0.61
C LEU A 94 14.59 -12.75 -2.08
N LEU A 95 13.87 -13.65 -2.76
CA LEU A 95 14.13 -13.96 -4.17
C LEU A 95 13.89 -12.73 -5.04
N PHE A 96 12.71 -12.13 -4.94
CA PHE A 96 12.32 -11.02 -5.79
C PHE A 96 13.04 -9.72 -5.46
N THR A 97 13.43 -9.47 -4.21
CA THR A 97 14.33 -8.35 -3.87
C THR A 97 15.68 -8.50 -4.55
N THR A 98 16.23 -9.73 -4.54
CA THR A 98 17.51 -10.02 -5.22
C THR A 98 17.39 -9.85 -6.73
N LEU A 99 16.35 -10.44 -7.33
CA LEU A 99 16.05 -10.30 -8.76
C LEU A 99 15.79 -8.84 -9.15
N TYR A 100 15.10 -8.09 -8.30
CA TYR A 100 14.82 -6.68 -8.52
C TYR A 100 16.11 -5.89 -8.66
N ARG A 101 17.00 -6.03 -7.66
CA ARG A 101 18.28 -5.30 -7.61
C ARG A 101 19.25 -5.72 -8.71
N GLN A 102 19.36 -7.03 -9.00
CA GLN A 102 20.36 -7.55 -9.93
C GLN A 102 19.91 -7.54 -11.39
N LEU A 103 18.61 -7.67 -11.66
CA LEU A 103 18.08 -7.85 -13.01
C LEU A 103 17.17 -6.69 -13.42
N LEU A 104 16.16 -6.35 -12.62
CA LEU A 104 15.21 -5.30 -13.01
C LEU A 104 15.84 -3.91 -13.04
N VAL A 105 16.63 -3.51 -12.05
CA VAL A 105 17.27 -2.18 -12.03
C VAL A 105 18.16 -1.95 -13.26
N PRO A 106 19.13 -2.82 -13.60
CA PRO A 106 20.00 -2.59 -14.76
C PRO A 106 19.28 -2.75 -16.10
N VAL A 107 18.25 -3.60 -16.18
CA VAL A 107 17.44 -3.73 -17.41
C VAL A 107 16.54 -2.51 -17.58
N ALA A 108 15.82 -2.13 -16.54
CA ALA A 108 14.96 -0.95 -16.54
C ALA A 108 15.78 0.30 -16.85
N SER A 109 16.96 0.49 -16.23
CA SER A 109 17.78 1.67 -16.52
C SER A 109 18.26 1.75 -17.97
N LYS A 110 18.54 0.60 -18.60
CA LYS A 110 18.88 0.52 -20.03
C LYS A 110 17.70 0.86 -20.94
N PHE A 111 16.48 0.47 -20.57
CA PHE A 111 15.28 0.68 -21.40
C PHE A 111 14.62 2.03 -21.17
N THR A 112 14.54 2.51 -19.92
CA THR A 112 13.91 3.79 -19.59
C THR A 112 14.88 4.97 -19.67
N GLY A 113 16.19 4.72 -19.74
CA GLY A 113 17.22 5.76 -19.69
C GLY A 113 17.32 6.47 -18.33
N ASN A 114 16.55 6.02 -17.32
CA ASN A 114 16.57 6.54 -15.95
C ASN A 114 17.47 5.65 -15.08
N PRO A 115 18.49 6.19 -14.39
CA PRO A 115 19.35 5.41 -13.49
C PRO A 115 18.60 4.63 -12.40
N GLN A 116 17.38 5.05 -12.03
CA GLN A 116 16.53 4.35 -11.05
C GLN A 116 15.53 3.35 -11.66
N GLY A 117 15.44 3.23 -13.00
CA GLY A 117 14.54 2.28 -13.67
C GLY A 117 13.08 2.74 -13.75
N LEU A 118 12.16 2.00 -13.10
CA LEU A 118 10.73 2.31 -12.99
C LEU A 118 10.48 3.45 -12.00
N THR A 119 9.51 4.32 -12.26
CA THR A 119 9.15 5.39 -11.32
C THR A 119 8.48 4.85 -10.05
N GLU A 120 8.58 5.57 -8.94
CA GLU A 120 7.99 5.10 -7.66
C GLU A 120 6.48 4.83 -7.76
N LEU A 121 5.73 5.69 -8.45
CA LEU A 121 4.30 5.47 -8.69
C LEU A 121 4.04 4.23 -9.56
N GLN A 122 4.88 3.97 -10.57
CA GLN A 122 4.73 2.74 -11.37
C GLN A 122 4.98 1.49 -10.53
N ARG A 123 5.99 1.50 -9.66
CA ARG A 123 6.28 0.36 -8.76
C ARG A 123 5.12 0.11 -7.80
N MET A 124 4.60 1.16 -7.15
CA MET A 124 3.42 1.05 -6.29
C MET A 124 2.21 0.49 -7.04
N GLY A 125 1.94 1.00 -8.25
CA GLY A 125 0.85 0.50 -9.10
C GLY A 125 1.00 -0.98 -9.46
N VAL A 126 2.21 -1.43 -9.79
CA VAL A 126 2.52 -2.86 -10.04
C VAL A 126 2.25 -3.69 -8.78
N GLY A 127 2.65 -3.20 -7.60
CA GLY A 127 2.34 -3.83 -6.32
C GLY A 127 0.84 -4.03 -6.08
N LEU A 128 0.01 -3.01 -6.34
CA LEU A 128 -1.46 -3.11 -6.22
C LEU A 128 -2.04 -4.19 -7.13
N VAL A 129 -1.60 -4.24 -8.39
CA VAL A 129 -2.08 -5.25 -9.35
C VAL A 129 -1.70 -6.66 -8.92
N ILE A 130 -0.47 -6.87 -8.44
CA ILE A 130 -0.01 -8.19 -7.99
C ILE A 130 -0.77 -8.61 -6.73
N ALA A 131 -1.02 -7.70 -5.78
CA ALA A 131 -1.82 -7.97 -4.59
C ALA A 131 -3.27 -8.35 -4.94
N MET A 132 -3.87 -7.67 -5.92
CA MET A 132 -5.18 -8.04 -6.47
C MET A 132 -5.15 -9.46 -7.06
N LEU A 133 -4.11 -9.81 -7.83
CA LEU A 133 -3.96 -11.18 -8.37
C LEU A 133 -3.78 -12.22 -7.26
N ALA A 134 -3.13 -11.86 -6.15
CA ALA A 134 -3.01 -12.74 -4.98
C ALA A 134 -4.37 -13.05 -4.35
N MET A 135 -5.26 -12.05 -4.23
CA MET A 135 -6.64 -12.26 -3.75
C MET A 135 -7.46 -13.12 -4.70
N ILE A 136 -7.30 -12.93 -6.01
CA ILE A 136 -7.94 -13.80 -7.02
C ILE A 136 -7.44 -15.25 -6.88
N ALA A 137 -6.13 -15.44 -6.73
CA ALA A 137 -5.53 -16.76 -6.52
C ALA A 137 -6.08 -17.42 -5.24
N ALA A 138 -6.17 -16.67 -4.13
CA ALA A 138 -6.73 -17.16 -2.87
C ALA A 138 -8.20 -17.54 -2.98
N GLY A 139 -9.01 -16.71 -3.65
CA GLY A 139 -10.42 -17.00 -3.94
C GLY A 139 -10.58 -18.27 -4.78
N ILE A 140 -9.77 -18.44 -5.82
CA ILE A 140 -9.77 -19.65 -6.64
C ILE A 140 -9.40 -20.87 -5.78
N THR A 141 -8.28 -20.83 -5.05
CA THR A 141 -7.85 -21.92 -4.16
C THR A 141 -8.96 -22.31 -3.20
N GLU A 142 -9.67 -21.35 -2.62
CA GLU A 142 -10.79 -21.62 -1.73
C GLU A 142 -11.97 -22.30 -2.43
N MET A 143 -12.32 -21.86 -3.64
CA MET A 143 -13.36 -22.54 -4.43
C MET A 143 -13.02 -24.01 -4.70
N TRP A 144 -11.75 -24.34 -4.94
CA TRP A 144 -11.31 -25.73 -5.14
C TRP A 144 -11.30 -26.51 -3.82
N ARG A 145 -10.90 -25.86 -2.72
CA ARG A 145 -10.91 -26.45 -1.38
C ARG A 145 -12.33 -26.86 -0.98
N LEU A 146 -13.31 -25.96 -1.14
CA LEU A 146 -14.73 -26.21 -0.84
C LEU A 146 -15.30 -27.41 -1.63
N LYS A 147 -14.87 -27.61 -2.87
CA LYS A 147 -15.27 -28.79 -3.67
C LYS A 147 -14.65 -30.10 -3.19
N SER A 148 -13.56 -30.02 -2.42
CA SER A 148 -12.75 -31.15 -1.96
C SER A 148 -12.97 -31.45 -0.46
N VAL A 149 -13.99 -30.82 0.15
CA VAL A 149 -14.42 -31.05 1.52
C VAL A 149 -15.09 -32.42 1.60
N ASN A 150 -14.65 -33.24 2.55
CA ASN A 150 -15.28 -34.52 2.83
C ASN A 150 -16.41 -34.35 3.85
N PRO A 151 -17.63 -34.86 3.59
CA PRO A 151 -18.73 -34.78 4.54
C PRO A 151 -18.32 -35.35 5.91
N GLY A 152 -18.45 -34.56 6.97
CA GLY A 152 -18.16 -34.96 8.34
C GLY A 152 -16.69 -34.90 8.77
N LYS A 153 -15.79 -34.30 7.96
CA LYS A 153 -14.41 -33.99 8.36
C LYS A 153 -14.18 -32.48 8.39
N HIS A 154 -13.41 -32.03 9.37
CA HIS A 154 -13.00 -30.64 9.49
C HIS A 154 -11.94 -30.25 8.44
N GLU A 155 -11.03 -31.18 8.11
CA GLU A 155 -9.99 -30.97 7.09
C GLU A 155 -10.46 -31.42 5.70
N SER A 156 -10.20 -30.56 4.69
CA SER A 156 -10.37 -30.92 3.28
C SER A 156 -9.24 -31.84 2.80
N SER A 157 -9.49 -32.58 1.71
CA SER A 157 -8.47 -33.45 1.10
C SER A 157 -7.40 -32.71 0.30
N MET A 158 -7.46 -31.38 0.27
CA MET A 158 -6.60 -30.54 -0.56
C MET A 158 -5.35 -30.14 0.23
N SER A 159 -4.17 -30.40 -0.32
CA SER A 159 -2.90 -30.07 0.33
C SER A 159 -2.71 -28.56 0.50
N VAL A 160 -2.21 -28.16 1.67
CA VAL A 160 -1.87 -26.77 2.03
C VAL A 160 -0.94 -26.08 1.01
N PHE A 161 -0.12 -26.85 0.27
CA PHE A 161 0.78 -26.30 -0.76
C PHE A 161 0.07 -25.61 -1.93
N TRP A 162 -1.23 -25.84 -2.12
CA TRP A 162 -2.01 -25.08 -3.09
C TRP A 162 -2.14 -23.59 -2.75
N GLN A 163 -1.82 -23.19 -1.52
CA GLN A 163 -1.72 -21.77 -1.14
C GLN A 163 -0.39 -21.12 -1.57
N VAL A 164 0.62 -21.88 -2.01
CA VAL A 164 1.92 -21.29 -2.40
C VAL A 164 1.79 -20.12 -3.40
N PRO A 165 0.95 -20.19 -4.46
CA PRO A 165 0.80 -19.08 -5.39
C PRO A 165 0.34 -17.78 -4.73
N GLN A 166 -0.60 -17.82 -3.78
CA GLN A 166 -1.12 -16.61 -3.15
C GLN A 166 -0.08 -15.97 -2.20
N TYR A 167 0.69 -16.78 -1.46
CA TYR A 167 1.79 -16.28 -0.63
C TYR A 167 2.94 -15.71 -1.47
N VAL A 168 3.31 -16.38 -2.56
CA VAL A 168 4.37 -15.89 -3.45
C VAL A 168 3.97 -14.57 -4.11
N LEU A 169 2.71 -14.43 -4.56
CA LEU A 169 2.20 -13.19 -5.14
C LEU A 169 2.16 -12.05 -4.11
N ILE A 170 1.75 -12.30 -2.86
CA ILE A 170 1.83 -11.29 -1.80
C ILE A 170 3.28 -10.83 -1.61
N GLY A 171 4.24 -11.73 -1.45
CA GLY A 171 5.65 -11.35 -1.26
C GLY A 171 6.24 -10.63 -2.47
N LEU A 172 5.86 -11.00 -3.68
CA LEU A 172 6.23 -10.25 -4.88
C LEU A 172 5.62 -8.84 -4.88
N SER A 173 4.34 -8.71 -4.50
CA SER A 173 3.67 -7.41 -4.40
C SER A 173 4.31 -6.51 -3.34
N GLU A 174 4.81 -7.10 -2.25
CA GLU A 174 5.50 -6.42 -1.16
C GLU A 174 6.74 -5.71 -1.65
N VAL A 175 7.59 -6.39 -2.43
CA VAL A 175 8.83 -5.83 -2.97
C VAL A 175 8.56 -4.59 -3.82
N PHE A 176 7.51 -4.60 -4.64
CA PHE A 176 7.16 -3.46 -5.49
C PHE A 176 6.45 -2.34 -4.72
N MET A 177 5.52 -2.69 -3.83
CA MET A 177 4.75 -1.72 -3.06
C MET A 177 5.58 -1.02 -2.00
N TYR A 178 6.26 -1.75 -1.11
CA TYR A 178 6.94 -1.14 0.04
C TYR A 178 8.14 -0.28 -0.39
N VAL A 179 8.92 -0.75 -1.37
CA VAL A 179 10.05 0.04 -1.88
C VAL A 179 9.53 1.32 -2.54
N GLY A 180 8.52 1.20 -3.42
CA GLY A 180 7.92 2.35 -4.08
C GLY A 180 7.26 3.34 -3.10
N GLN A 181 6.57 2.81 -2.08
CA GLN A 181 5.94 3.63 -1.03
C GLN A 181 7.01 4.39 -0.24
N LEU A 182 8.05 3.70 0.25
CA LEU A 182 9.09 4.33 1.06
C LEU A 182 9.88 5.38 0.27
N GLU A 183 10.26 5.09 -0.97
CA GLU A 183 11.00 6.02 -1.84
C GLU A 183 10.11 7.21 -2.26
N PHE A 184 8.83 6.98 -2.55
CA PHE A 184 7.89 8.07 -2.83
C PHE A 184 7.71 9.00 -1.62
N PHE A 185 7.40 8.46 -0.44
CA PHE A 185 7.12 9.28 0.73
C PHE A 185 8.36 9.98 1.28
N ASN A 186 9.53 9.35 1.25
CA ASN A 186 10.77 9.99 1.69
C ASN A 186 11.38 10.90 0.62
N GLY A 187 11.17 10.63 -0.67
CA GLY A 187 11.72 11.42 -1.76
C GLY A 187 10.92 12.69 -2.06
N GLN A 188 9.60 12.69 -1.83
CA GLN A 188 8.74 13.85 -2.03
C GLN A 188 8.60 14.72 -0.77
N ALA A 189 8.97 14.21 0.41
CA ALA A 189 8.96 14.98 1.64
C ALA A 189 10.19 15.92 1.68
N PRO A 190 10.00 17.24 1.88
CA PRO A 190 11.06 18.19 2.17
C PRO A 190 11.92 17.75 3.37
N ASP A 191 13.19 18.16 3.41
CA ASP A 191 14.16 17.71 4.42
C ASP A 191 13.68 17.93 5.87
N GLY A 192 12.92 19.00 6.12
CA GLY A 192 12.34 19.31 7.43
C GLY A 192 11.29 18.30 7.92
N ILE A 193 10.64 17.55 7.03
CA ILE A 193 9.54 16.62 7.34
C ILE A 193 9.75 15.20 6.82
N LYS A 194 10.98 14.81 6.48
CA LYS A 194 11.29 13.47 5.96
C LYS A 194 10.83 12.33 6.87
N SER A 195 10.98 12.50 8.19
CA SER A 195 10.48 11.54 9.20
C SER A 195 8.95 11.37 9.16
N PHE A 196 8.22 12.42 8.77
CA PHE A 196 6.77 12.36 8.58
C PHE A 196 6.39 11.46 7.40
N GLY A 197 7.17 11.48 6.31
CA GLY A 197 6.99 10.58 5.16
C GLY A 197 7.09 9.10 5.55
N SER A 198 8.13 8.73 6.30
CA SER A 198 8.28 7.36 6.83
C SER A 198 7.15 6.99 7.82
N SER A 199 6.70 7.95 8.62
CA SER A 199 5.58 7.75 9.57
C SER A 199 4.25 7.52 8.85
N LEU A 200 4.02 8.16 7.70
CA LEU A 200 2.83 7.92 6.86
C LEU A 200 2.79 6.47 6.35
N CYS A 201 3.92 5.88 5.97
CA CYS A 201 3.95 4.47 5.56
C CYS A 201 3.46 3.55 6.71
N MET A 202 3.98 3.73 7.92
CA MET A 202 3.54 2.98 9.10
C MET A 202 2.07 3.25 9.46
N ALA A 203 1.62 4.50 9.32
CA ALA A 203 0.23 4.85 9.55
C ALA A 203 -0.71 4.14 8.55
N SER A 204 -0.32 3.98 7.29
CA SER A 204 -1.10 3.23 6.29
C SER A 204 -1.33 1.79 6.73
N ILE A 205 -0.29 1.11 7.25
CA ILE A 205 -0.38 -0.26 7.74
C ILE A 205 -1.35 -0.34 8.93
N SER A 206 -1.21 0.57 9.88
CA SER A 206 -2.08 0.63 11.07
C SER A 206 -3.54 0.85 10.69
N VAL A 207 -3.82 1.86 9.86
CA VAL A 207 -5.18 2.15 9.39
C VAL A 207 -5.72 0.99 8.55
N GLY A 208 -4.88 0.35 7.74
CA GLY A 208 -5.23 -0.85 6.98
C GLY A 208 -5.65 -2.02 7.87
N ASN A 209 -4.95 -2.27 8.97
CA ASN A 209 -5.34 -3.29 9.95
C ASN A 209 -6.73 -3.01 10.54
N PHE A 210 -7.00 -1.76 10.96
CA PHE A 210 -8.32 -1.38 11.47
C PHE A 210 -9.40 -1.50 10.39
N ALA A 211 -9.11 -1.07 9.16
CA ALA A 211 -10.02 -1.17 8.03
C ALA A 211 -10.32 -2.64 7.68
N SER A 212 -9.32 -3.52 7.73
CA SER A 212 -9.47 -4.96 7.53
C SER A 212 -10.43 -5.56 8.55
N SER A 213 -10.18 -5.32 9.84
CA SER A 213 -11.05 -5.80 10.92
C SER A 213 -12.48 -5.26 10.79
N PHE A 214 -12.62 -3.99 10.44
CA PHE A 214 -13.93 -3.38 10.21
C PHE A 214 -14.66 -3.99 9.01
N LEU A 215 -13.94 -4.26 7.92
CA LEU A 215 -14.48 -4.89 6.71
C LEU A 215 -14.95 -6.32 7.00
N VAL A 216 -14.14 -7.13 7.70
CA VAL A 216 -14.54 -8.46 8.16
C VAL A 216 -15.80 -8.38 9.02
N ASN A 217 -15.85 -7.48 10.01
CA ASN A 217 -17.02 -7.32 10.87
C ASN A 217 -18.29 -6.94 10.10
N ILE A 218 -18.20 -6.01 9.13
CA ILE A 218 -19.33 -5.65 8.28
C ILE A 218 -19.79 -6.86 7.47
N VAL A 219 -18.87 -7.57 6.81
CA VAL A 219 -19.25 -8.71 5.96
C VAL A 219 -19.89 -9.81 6.79
N THR A 220 -19.33 -10.12 7.96
CA THR A 220 -19.91 -11.12 8.86
C THR A 220 -21.30 -10.67 9.34
N SER A 221 -21.47 -9.41 9.73
CA SER A 221 -22.77 -8.88 10.18
C SER A 221 -23.83 -8.89 9.07
N VAL A 222 -23.47 -8.51 7.85
CA VAL A 222 -24.41 -8.46 6.71
C VAL A 222 -24.79 -9.86 6.24
N THR A 223 -23.86 -10.81 6.30
CA THR A 223 -24.06 -12.15 5.72
C THR A 223 -24.64 -13.17 6.72
N SER A 224 -24.46 -12.97 8.03
CA SER A 224 -24.88 -13.92 9.08
C SER A 224 -26.39 -13.89 9.39
N ASN A 225 -27.17 -13.05 8.71
CA ASN A 225 -28.56 -12.77 9.10
C ASN A 225 -29.54 -13.96 8.98
N ASN A 226 -29.22 -15.02 8.23
CA ASN A 226 -30.04 -16.25 8.09
C ASN A 226 -29.25 -17.49 7.56
N SER A 227 -27.92 -17.41 7.51
CA SER A 227 -27.03 -18.43 6.94
C SER A 227 -25.67 -18.35 7.66
N PRO A 228 -24.81 -19.38 7.60
CA PRO A 228 -23.49 -19.36 8.27
C PRO A 228 -22.60 -18.15 7.90
N GLY A 229 -22.90 -17.44 6.81
CA GLY A 229 -22.17 -16.25 6.40
C GLY A 229 -20.99 -16.58 5.49
N TRP A 230 -20.17 -15.57 5.13
CA TRP A 230 -18.98 -15.82 4.31
C TRP A 230 -17.81 -16.34 5.15
N ILE A 231 -17.70 -15.90 6.42
CA ILE A 231 -16.64 -16.31 7.36
C ILE A 231 -17.30 -16.79 8.68
N PRO A 232 -17.93 -17.98 8.69
CA PRO A 232 -18.36 -18.68 9.91
C PRO A 232 -17.17 -19.25 10.72
N GLU A 233 -17.46 -19.75 11.93
CA GLU A 233 -16.50 -20.55 12.71
C GLU A 233 -16.08 -21.84 12.00
N ASP A 234 -17.01 -22.54 11.33
CA ASP A 234 -16.67 -23.67 10.45
C ASP A 234 -16.58 -23.21 8.99
N LEU A 235 -15.35 -22.99 8.52
CA LEU A 235 -15.07 -22.55 7.15
C LEU A 235 -15.59 -23.51 6.07
N ASN A 236 -15.91 -24.77 6.40
CA ASN A 236 -16.49 -25.71 5.43
C ASN A 236 -17.95 -25.38 5.09
N GLU A 237 -18.67 -24.72 5.99
CA GLU A 237 -20.04 -24.24 5.77
C GLU A 237 -20.08 -22.81 5.21
N GLY A 238 -18.92 -22.14 5.22
CA GLY A 238 -18.73 -20.76 4.77
C GLY A 238 -18.40 -20.62 3.29
N HIS A 239 -18.36 -19.36 2.86
CA HIS A 239 -17.97 -18.95 1.52
C HIS A 239 -16.89 -17.88 1.57
N MET A 240 -15.72 -18.24 2.11
CA MET A 240 -14.58 -17.35 2.23
C MET A 240 -14.01 -16.96 0.84
N ASP A 241 -14.25 -17.79 -0.17
CA ASP A 241 -13.97 -17.47 -1.57
C ASP A 241 -14.62 -16.14 -2.00
N ARG A 242 -15.87 -15.91 -1.61
CA ARG A 242 -16.60 -14.65 -1.89
C ARG A 242 -15.94 -13.44 -1.22
N PHE A 243 -15.39 -13.62 -0.03
CA PHE A 243 -14.65 -12.55 0.66
C PHE A 243 -13.36 -12.20 -0.08
N TYR A 244 -12.59 -13.19 -0.53
CA TYR A 244 -11.39 -12.94 -1.34
C TYR A 244 -11.72 -12.25 -2.67
N PHE A 245 -12.79 -12.65 -3.35
CA PHE A 245 -13.23 -11.96 -4.56
C PHE A 245 -13.74 -10.54 -4.28
N LEU A 246 -14.41 -10.30 -3.16
CA LEU A 246 -14.78 -8.94 -2.74
C LEU A 246 -13.53 -8.07 -2.56
N LEU A 247 -12.50 -8.58 -1.87
CA LEU A 247 -11.23 -7.87 -1.71
C LEU A 247 -10.54 -7.62 -3.05
N ALA A 248 -10.58 -8.58 -3.98
CA ALA A 248 -10.05 -8.38 -5.33
C ALA A 248 -10.79 -7.26 -6.09
N VAL A 249 -12.13 -7.20 -6.00
CA VAL A 249 -12.92 -6.14 -6.62
C VAL A 249 -12.64 -4.79 -5.98
N LEU A 250 -12.55 -4.72 -4.64
CA LEU A 250 -12.19 -3.48 -3.94
C LEU A 250 -10.78 -3.01 -4.29
N ALA A 251 -9.81 -3.93 -4.39
CA ALA A 251 -8.46 -3.62 -4.84
C ALA A 251 -8.43 -3.15 -6.30
N ALA A 252 -9.28 -3.70 -7.17
CA ALA A 252 -9.41 -3.24 -8.56
C ALA A 252 -9.95 -1.81 -8.62
N VAL A 253 -11.02 -1.51 -7.86
CA VAL A 253 -11.59 -0.16 -7.76
C VAL A 253 -10.55 0.82 -7.21
N ASP A 254 -9.85 0.44 -6.14
CA ASP A 254 -8.76 1.22 -5.57
C ASP A 254 -7.65 1.49 -6.59
N PHE A 255 -7.25 0.50 -7.38
CA PHE A 255 -6.26 0.67 -8.44
C PHE A 255 -6.69 1.71 -9.50
N PHE A 256 -7.96 1.74 -9.90
CA PHE A 256 -8.43 2.79 -10.83
C PHE A 256 -8.46 4.18 -10.18
N ILE A 257 -8.82 4.28 -8.90
CA ILE A 257 -8.73 5.53 -8.13
C ILE A 257 -7.27 5.97 -8.02
N TYR A 258 -6.37 5.04 -7.73
CA TYR A 258 -4.93 5.25 -7.68
C TYR A 258 -4.40 5.79 -9.01
N LEU A 259 -4.79 5.22 -10.15
CA LEU A 259 -4.39 5.72 -11.47
C LEU A 259 -4.88 7.15 -11.71
N ALA A 260 -6.12 7.47 -11.33
CA ALA A 260 -6.64 8.83 -11.42
C ALA A 260 -5.85 9.80 -10.51
N CYS A 261 -5.54 9.39 -9.28
CA CYS A 261 -4.73 10.16 -8.34
C CYS A 261 -3.29 10.35 -8.83
N ALA A 262 -2.66 9.31 -9.35
CA ALA A 262 -1.30 9.32 -9.87
C ALA A 262 -1.18 10.21 -11.12
N ASN A 263 -2.17 10.17 -12.02
CA ASN A 263 -2.21 11.08 -13.18
C ASN A 263 -2.46 12.53 -12.78
N TRP A 264 -3.20 12.77 -11.69
CA TRP A 264 -3.42 14.12 -11.18
C TRP A 264 -2.22 14.66 -10.40
N TYR A 265 -1.42 13.76 -9.83
CA TYR A 265 -0.21 14.10 -9.10
C TYR A 265 0.89 14.57 -10.06
N LYS A 266 1.15 15.87 -10.06
CA LYS A 266 2.36 16.44 -10.70
C LYS A 266 3.49 16.47 -9.69
N CYS A 267 4.56 15.74 -9.99
CA CYS A 267 5.83 15.77 -9.28
C CYS A 267 6.30 17.23 -9.13
N ARG A 268 6.73 17.61 -7.92
CA ARG A 268 7.48 18.86 -7.72
C ARG A 268 8.93 18.54 -8.06
N ASP A 269 9.45 19.07 -9.16
CA ASP A 269 10.91 19.26 -9.27
C ASP A 269 11.30 20.33 -8.26
N LEU A 270 11.56 19.90 -7.02
CA LEU A 270 12.11 20.74 -5.96
C LEU A 270 13.55 21.22 -6.27
N HIS A 271 14.16 20.73 -7.37
CA HIS A 271 15.45 21.19 -7.86
C HIS A 271 15.38 22.40 -8.80
N GLY A 272 14.21 22.69 -9.42
CA GLY A 272 14.08 23.85 -10.31
C GLY A 272 14.04 25.19 -9.56
N SER A 273 13.53 25.20 -8.33
CA SER A 273 13.44 26.43 -7.53
C SER A 273 14.75 26.82 -6.85
N ALA A 274 15.71 25.90 -6.71
CA ALA A 274 17.05 26.20 -6.21
C ALA A 274 17.91 26.82 -7.32
N ASP A 275 17.81 26.29 -8.53
CA ASP A 275 18.54 26.79 -9.71
C ASP A 275 18.01 28.17 -10.18
N GLU A 276 16.71 28.42 -10.08
CA GLU A 276 16.13 29.75 -10.37
C GLU A 276 16.54 30.80 -9.32
N GLY A 277 16.64 30.41 -8.04
CA GLY A 277 17.10 31.30 -6.97
C GLY A 277 18.59 31.65 -7.05
N GLU A 278 19.45 30.67 -7.39
CA GLU A 278 20.88 30.89 -7.58
C GLU A 278 21.18 31.73 -8.83
N ASN A 279 20.40 31.57 -9.91
CA ASN A 279 20.54 32.39 -11.11
C ASN A 279 20.10 33.85 -10.88
N GLU A 280 19.03 34.10 -10.13
CA GLU A 280 18.62 35.48 -9.78
C GLU A 280 19.63 36.17 -8.82
N GLU A 281 20.22 35.43 -7.89
CA GLU A 281 21.27 35.96 -6.98
C GLU A 281 22.58 36.24 -7.73
N GLN A 282 22.98 35.39 -8.68
CA GLN A 282 24.14 35.65 -9.55
C GLN A 282 23.90 36.81 -10.52
N GLU A 283 22.69 36.98 -11.07
CA GLU A 283 22.35 38.11 -11.94
C GLU A 283 22.29 39.44 -11.17
N ALA A 284 21.85 39.44 -9.90
CA ALA A 284 21.85 40.61 -9.03
C ALA A 284 23.28 41.01 -8.60
N THR A 285 24.15 40.04 -8.36
CA THR A 285 25.56 40.29 -7.96
C THR A 285 26.43 40.73 -9.14
N SER A 286 26.07 40.39 -10.38
CA SER A 286 26.73 40.85 -11.61
C SER A 286 26.36 42.29 -12.04
N ARG A 287 25.35 42.91 -11.42
CA ARG A 287 24.87 44.27 -11.75
C ARG A 287 25.33 45.36 -10.77
N VAL A 288 26.24 45.02 -9.85
CA VAL A 288 26.93 45.95 -8.92
C VAL A 288 28.39 46.07 -9.32
#